data_AF-F8D4T7-F1
#
_entry.id   AF-F8D4T7-F1
#
_cell.length_a   1.000
_cell.length_b   1.000
_cell.length_c   1.000
_cell.angle_alpha   90.00
_cell.angle_beta   90.00
_cell.angle_gamma   90.00
#
_symmetry.space_group_name_H-M   'P 1'
#
loop_
_entity.id
_entity.type
_entity.pdbx_description
1 polymer ?
#
loop_
_entity_poly.entity_id
_entity_poly.type
_entity_poly.pdbx_seq_one_letter_code
_entity_poly.pdbx_strand_id
1 'polypeptide(L)'
;MDLETPADAWYTYVAVSIVSVALAGLALGVATGPPPDAPAAANAIEGATGSEYAASATYEHDADRVTVDRRTITMENEHGTAHASFSYGVVVPVNGHERLENLTDGASFEDEYEAELRDGDTHALAVFQDEVETAYDENTGDELVAEGTLHARKVTVDSGIDDLEPLTEATTVEVTETDTLPGEDRIRENIREVELRYDGVEGRAIRFSVEGDYAGSGSFEESRDETFRDGSGTISIEIRSSNLHQPAAEPVEYSAEFAGDDELPERTLTSSSLGIDDVHERDNEIEREADFDRDHPAIGLDDGGNYDVTLVAV
;
A
#
# COMPACT_ATOMS: atom_id res chain seq x y z
N MET A 1 43.01 -36.12 78.28
CA MET A 1 42.77 -36.03 76.83
C MET A 1 41.28 -35.82 76.69
N ASP A 2 40.87 -34.56 76.70
CA ASP A 2 39.48 -34.19 76.43
C ASP A 2 39.22 -34.48 74.96
N LEU A 3 38.40 -35.50 74.71
CA LEU A 3 37.84 -35.76 73.39
C LEU A 3 36.74 -34.73 73.21
N GLU A 4 37.08 -33.66 72.49
CA GLU A 4 36.11 -32.68 72.04
C GLU A 4 34.93 -33.42 71.39
N THR A 5 33.76 -33.25 72.01
CA THR A 5 32.48 -33.89 71.67
C THR A 5 32.25 -33.89 70.15
N PRO A 6 31.67 -34.95 69.55
CA PRO A 6 31.39 -35.00 68.11
C PRO A 6 30.20 -34.08 67.75
N ALA A 7 30.40 -32.78 67.88
CA ALA A 7 29.52 -31.78 67.29
C ALA A 7 29.57 -31.86 65.75
N ASP A 8 30.58 -32.52 65.18
CA ASP A 8 30.95 -32.35 63.78
C ASP A 8 30.20 -33.25 62.79
N ALA A 9 29.65 -34.39 63.24
CA ALA A 9 29.08 -35.39 62.31
C ALA A 9 27.79 -34.91 61.61
N TRP A 10 26.92 -34.20 62.34
CA TRP A 10 25.67 -33.65 61.79
C TRP A 10 25.95 -32.50 60.81
N TYR A 11 26.83 -31.56 61.18
CA TYR A 11 27.20 -30.44 60.30
C TYR A 11 27.91 -30.93 59.04
N THR A 12 28.75 -31.97 59.15
CA THR A 12 29.37 -32.61 57.99
C THR A 12 28.33 -33.24 57.07
N TYR A 13 27.33 -33.94 57.60
CA TYR A 13 26.26 -34.55 56.80
C TYR A 13 25.43 -33.49 56.05
N VAL A 14 25.07 -32.39 56.73
CA VAL A 14 24.35 -31.27 56.12
C VAL A 14 25.20 -30.59 55.04
N ALA A 15 26.49 -30.33 55.31
CA ALA A 15 27.39 -29.73 54.35
C ALA A 15 27.56 -30.60 53.09
N VAL A 16 27.76 -31.92 53.27
CA VAL A 16 27.85 -32.88 52.15
C VAL A 16 26.54 -32.94 51.36
N SER A 17 25.39 -32.88 52.03
CA SER A 17 24.08 -32.87 51.34
C SER A 17 23.90 -31.62 50.49
N ILE A 18 24.23 -30.43 51.02
CA ILE A 18 24.18 -29.16 50.30
C ILE A 18 25.12 -29.20 49.08
N VAL A 19 26.37 -29.66 49.28
CA VAL A 19 27.35 -29.78 48.18
C VAL A 19 26.87 -30.79 47.13
N SER A 20 26.28 -31.91 47.53
CA SER A 20 25.77 -32.92 46.59
C SER A 20 24.58 -32.41 45.78
N VAL A 21 23.66 -31.67 46.40
CA VAL A 21 22.56 -31.00 45.70
C VAL A 21 23.08 -29.93 44.76
N ALA A 22 24.09 -29.15 45.17
CA ALA A 22 24.73 -28.15 44.32
C ALA A 22 25.42 -28.79 43.11
N LEU A 23 26.17 -29.89 43.30
CA LEU A 23 26.81 -30.63 42.22
C LEU A 23 25.80 -31.33 41.30
N ALA A 24 24.70 -31.85 41.85
CA ALA A 24 23.61 -32.42 41.06
C ALA A 24 22.91 -31.34 40.23
N GLY A 25 22.67 -30.15 40.80
CA GLY A 25 22.15 -29.00 40.07
C GLY A 25 23.08 -28.55 38.93
N LEU A 26 24.39 -28.56 39.17
CA LEU A 26 25.38 -28.28 38.12
C LEU A 26 25.36 -29.36 37.02
N ALA A 27 25.27 -30.64 37.39
CA ALA A 27 25.23 -31.74 36.42
C ALA A 27 23.95 -31.73 35.56
N LEU A 28 22.82 -31.30 36.13
CA LEU A 28 21.55 -31.13 35.40
C LEU A 28 21.50 -29.85 34.55
N GLY A 29 22.35 -28.86 34.85
CA GLY A 29 22.44 -27.60 34.10
C GLY A 29 23.46 -27.60 32.96
N VAL A 30 24.15 -28.71 32.70
CA VAL A 30 25.05 -28.84 31.54
C VAL A 30 24.20 -29.05 30.30
N ALA A 31 24.35 -28.17 29.31
CA ALA A 31 23.68 -28.27 28.01
C ALA A 31 23.88 -29.67 27.41
N THR A 32 22.76 -30.32 27.10
CA THR A 32 22.74 -31.70 26.59
C THR A 32 22.90 -31.80 25.07
N GLY A 33 22.87 -30.66 24.38
CA GLY A 33 23.09 -30.52 22.93
C GLY A 33 23.91 -29.27 22.58
N PRO A 34 24.26 -29.09 21.30
CA PRO A 34 24.84 -27.85 20.80
C PRO A 34 23.75 -26.75 20.63
N PRO A 35 24.13 -25.45 20.66
CA PRO A 35 23.24 -24.39 20.20
C PRO A 35 22.95 -24.56 18.69
N PRO A 36 21.89 -23.93 18.16
CA PRO A 36 21.54 -24.02 16.74
C PRO A 36 22.64 -23.40 15.84
N ASP A 37 22.76 -23.88 14.61
CA ASP A 37 23.77 -23.40 13.64
C ASP A 37 23.22 -22.21 12.83
N ALA A 38 23.23 -21.03 13.45
CA ALA A 38 22.85 -19.77 12.79
C ALA A 38 23.69 -19.45 11.54
N PRO A 39 25.02 -19.71 11.49
CA PRO A 39 25.79 -19.58 10.26
C PRO A 39 25.25 -20.41 9.08
N ALA A 40 24.83 -21.65 9.31
CA ALA A 40 24.25 -22.47 8.25
C ALA A 40 22.92 -21.90 7.73
N ALA A 41 22.05 -21.43 8.64
CA ALA A 41 20.81 -20.73 8.28
C ALA A 41 21.08 -19.45 7.47
N ALA A 42 22.04 -18.63 7.90
CA ALA A 42 22.44 -17.42 7.17
C ALA A 42 22.96 -17.73 5.76
N ASN A 43 23.77 -18.79 5.59
CA ASN A 43 24.24 -19.22 4.27
C ASN A 43 23.09 -19.68 3.36
N ALA A 44 22.05 -20.32 3.92
CA ALA A 44 20.86 -20.73 3.16
C ALA A 44 20.12 -19.49 2.65
N ILE A 45 19.86 -18.51 3.53
CA ILE A 45 19.24 -17.23 3.16
C ILE A 45 20.08 -16.52 2.08
N GLU A 46 21.39 -16.38 2.28
CA GLU A 46 22.29 -15.74 1.30
C GLU A 46 22.27 -16.44 -0.05
N GLY A 47 22.12 -17.76 -0.07
CA GLY A 47 22.00 -18.54 -1.30
C GLY A 47 20.77 -18.15 -2.13
N ALA A 48 19.67 -17.80 -1.49
CA ALA A 48 18.47 -17.26 -2.16
C ALA A 48 18.66 -15.78 -2.53
N THR A 49 19.08 -14.94 -1.58
CA THR A 49 19.18 -13.48 -1.77
C THR A 49 20.21 -13.06 -2.81
N GLY A 50 21.37 -13.72 -2.82
CA GLY A 50 22.49 -13.39 -3.71
C GLY A 50 22.33 -13.86 -5.15
N SER A 51 21.23 -14.54 -5.48
CA SER A 51 20.98 -15.04 -6.84
C SER A 51 20.51 -13.91 -7.76
N GLU A 52 21.04 -13.90 -8.98
CA GLU A 52 20.58 -13.04 -10.08
C GLU A 52 19.20 -13.47 -10.62
N TYR A 53 18.77 -14.70 -10.31
CA TYR A 53 17.50 -15.28 -10.75
C TYR A 53 16.66 -15.71 -9.55
N ALA A 54 15.36 -15.96 -9.76
CA ALA A 54 14.48 -16.57 -8.78
C ALA A 54 15.15 -17.83 -8.18
N ALA A 55 15.30 -17.83 -6.85
CA ALA A 55 16.02 -18.86 -6.11
C ALA A 55 15.34 -19.12 -4.77
N SER A 56 15.43 -20.36 -4.32
CA SER A 56 14.94 -20.79 -3.01
C SER A 56 15.99 -21.63 -2.29
N ALA A 57 15.98 -21.55 -0.98
CA ALA A 57 16.83 -22.35 -0.10
C ALA A 57 16.01 -22.84 1.10
N THR A 58 16.33 -24.03 1.57
CA THR A 58 15.70 -24.63 2.74
C THR A 58 16.78 -25.12 3.69
N TYR A 59 16.57 -24.97 4.99
CA TYR A 59 17.49 -25.40 6.03
C TYR A 59 16.76 -25.99 7.23
N GLU A 60 16.97 -27.28 7.49
CA GLU A 60 16.47 -27.95 8.69
C GLU A 60 17.30 -27.52 9.91
N HIS A 61 16.64 -27.19 11.02
CA HIS A 61 17.29 -26.71 12.24
C HIS A 61 16.59 -27.16 13.53
N ASP A 62 17.32 -27.13 14.63
CA ASP A 62 16.81 -27.48 15.97
C ASP A 62 16.54 -26.23 16.86
N ALA A 63 16.33 -25.05 16.26
CA ALA A 63 15.95 -23.85 17.00
C ALA A 63 14.47 -23.90 17.41
N ASP A 64 14.19 -23.55 18.66
CA ASP A 64 12.85 -23.32 19.19
C ASP A 64 12.33 -21.93 18.82
N ARG A 65 13.26 -20.97 18.68
CA ARG A 65 12.97 -19.57 18.39
C ARG A 65 13.98 -18.98 17.42
N VAL A 66 13.50 -18.12 16.52
CA VAL A 66 14.32 -17.42 15.54
C VAL A 66 13.93 -15.94 15.53
N THR A 67 14.92 -15.07 15.54
CA THR A 67 14.75 -13.64 15.31
C THR A 67 15.54 -13.24 14.09
N VAL A 68 14.85 -12.69 13.10
CA VAL A 68 15.47 -12.14 11.90
C VAL A 68 15.35 -10.62 11.97
N ASP A 69 16.49 -9.94 12.13
CA ASP A 69 16.57 -8.47 12.12
C ASP A 69 17.39 -8.03 10.92
N ARG A 70 16.69 -7.70 9.83
CA ARG A 70 17.17 -7.17 8.56
C ARG A 70 18.26 -8.00 7.89
N ARG A 71 19.48 -7.94 8.43
CA ARG A 71 20.72 -8.60 7.94
C ARG A 71 21.32 -9.59 8.92
N THR A 72 20.57 -9.92 9.96
CA THR A 72 21.03 -10.77 11.05
C THR A 72 19.97 -11.79 11.38
N ILE A 73 20.42 -12.97 11.80
CA ILE A 73 19.59 -14.04 12.31
C ILE A 73 20.14 -14.48 13.65
N THR A 74 19.26 -14.54 14.64
CA THR A 74 19.51 -15.12 15.95
C THR A 74 18.64 -16.36 16.08
N MET A 75 19.23 -17.47 16.51
CA MET A 75 18.54 -18.73 16.70
C MET A 75 18.77 -19.21 18.12
N GLU A 76 17.72 -19.70 18.76
CA GLU A 76 17.74 -20.10 20.16
C GLU A 76 17.08 -21.46 20.35
N ASN A 77 17.68 -22.29 21.20
CA ASN A 77 17.06 -23.50 21.72
C ASN A 77 17.38 -23.67 23.22
N GLU A 78 16.87 -24.74 23.84
CA GLU A 78 17.17 -25.06 25.24
C GLU A 78 18.69 -25.24 25.56
N HIS A 79 19.55 -25.42 24.55
CA HIS A 79 21.00 -25.61 24.70
C HIS A 79 21.83 -24.34 24.46
N GLY A 80 21.23 -23.28 23.91
CA GLY A 80 21.85 -21.97 23.82
C GLY A 80 21.38 -21.12 22.63
N THR A 81 22.05 -19.98 22.47
CA THR A 81 21.77 -18.96 21.46
C THR A 81 22.96 -18.85 20.50
N ALA A 82 22.69 -18.78 19.21
CA ALA A 82 23.66 -18.49 18.17
C ALA A 82 23.17 -17.33 17.30
N HIS A 83 24.11 -16.56 16.75
CA HIS A 83 23.80 -15.45 15.88
C HIS A 83 24.69 -15.47 14.63
N ALA A 84 24.17 -14.98 13.51
CA ALA A 84 24.90 -14.80 12.27
C ALA A 84 24.41 -13.55 11.54
N SER A 85 25.24 -13.03 10.64
CA SER A 85 24.90 -11.93 9.74
C SER A 85 25.06 -12.38 8.31
N PHE A 86 24.21 -11.88 7.43
CA PHE A 86 24.33 -12.06 5.99
C PHE A 86 24.72 -10.76 5.29
N SER A 87 25.31 -10.91 4.11
CA SER A 87 26.04 -9.87 3.37
C SER A 87 25.20 -9.21 2.29
N TYR A 88 24.17 -9.91 1.81
CA TYR A 88 23.34 -9.50 0.69
C TYR A 88 21.92 -9.19 1.14
N GLY A 89 21.40 -8.05 0.68
CA GLY A 89 19.99 -7.67 0.83
C GLY A 89 19.53 -7.45 2.27
N VAL A 90 18.29 -7.01 2.39
CA VAL A 90 17.46 -7.12 3.60
C VAL A 90 16.42 -8.19 3.29
N VAL A 91 16.09 -9.02 4.27
CA VAL A 91 15.06 -10.06 4.11
C VAL A 91 13.85 -9.74 4.96
N VAL A 92 12.70 -10.28 4.54
CA VAL A 92 11.40 -10.06 5.17
C VAL A 92 10.95 -11.36 5.82
N PRO A 93 10.79 -11.42 7.15
CA PRO A 93 10.20 -12.57 7.81
C PRO A 93 8.68 -12.53 7.62
N VAL A 94 8.09 -13.64 7.16
CA VAL A 94 6.69 -13.66 6.68
C VAL A 94 5.74 -14.49 7.55
N ASN A 95 6.21 -14.98 8.69
CA ASN A 95 5.42 -15.82 9.58
C ASN A 95 4.08 -15.17 9.93
N GLY A 96 2.98 -15.90 9.69
CA GLY A 96 1.62 -15.40 9.93
C GLY A 96 0.99 -14.64 8.75
N HIS A 97 1.70 -14.48 7.64
CA HIS A 97 1.20 -13.89 6.40
C HIS A 97 1.03 -14.99 5.33
N GLU A 98 -0.14 -15.63 5.31
CA GLU A 98 -0.42 -16.84 4.52
C GLU A 98 -0.01 -16.74 3.05
N ARG A 99 -0.31 -15.62 2.37
CA ARG A 99 0.05 -15.41 0.95
C ARG A 99 1.56 -15.35 0.74
N LEU A 100 2.27 -14.62 1.61
CA LEU A 100 3.72 -14.49 1.55
C LEU A 100 4.42 -15.79 1.94
N GLU A 101 3.85 -16.57 2.85
CA GLU A 101 4.30 -17.93 3.19
C GLU A 101 4.13 -18.87 1.97
N ASN A 102 2.97 -18.86 1.31
CA ASN A 102 2.73 -19.62 0.09
C ASN A 102 3.74 -19.26 -1.02
N LEU A 103 4.00 -17.96 -1.21
CA LEU A 103 5.05 -17.50 -2.12
C LEU A 103 6.41 -18.04 -1.69
N THR A 104 6.75 -18.01 -0.41
CA THR A 104 8.02 -18.56 0.09
C THR A 104 8.14 -20.06 -0.20
N ASP A 105 7.04 -20.80 -0.13
CA ASP A 105 6.97 -22.25 -0.34
C ASP A 105 6.92 -22.71 -1.81
N GLY A 106 6.64 -21.82 -2.75
CA GLY A 106 6.68 -22.18 -4.17
C GLY A 106 5.54 -21.65 -5.02
N ALA A 107 4.49 -21.06 -4.42
CA ALA A 107 3.38 -20.49 -5.17
C ALA A 107 3.86 -19.39 -6.13
N SER A 108 3.11 -19.17 -7.21
CA SER A 108 3.38 -18.08 -8.14
C SER A 108 2.67 -16.81 -7.68
N PHE A 109 3.22 -15.65 -8.02
CA PHE A 109 2.59 -14.37 -7.75
C PHE A 109 1.21 -14.28 -8.40
N GLU A 110 1.09 -14.73 -9.65
CA GLU A 110 -0.17 -14.73 -10.41
C GLU A 110 -1.27 -15.54 -9.74
N ASP A 111 -0.92 -16.66 -9.10
CA ASP A 111 -1.90 -17.51 -8.41
C ASP A 111 -2.34 -16.88 -7.07
N GLU A 112 -1.41 -16.31 -6.29
CA GLU A 112 -1.72 -15.73 -4.98
C GLU A 112 -2.43 -14.38 -5.07
N TYR A 113 -2.20 -13.60 -6.12
CA TYR A 113 -2.81 -12.28 -6.38
C TYR A 113 -3.77 -12.29 -7.57
N GLU A 114 -4.33 -13.46 -7.88
CA GLU A 114 -5.23 -13.68 -9.02
C GLU A 114 -6.51 -12.83 -8.95
N ALA A 115 -6.97 -12.50 -7.74
CA ALA A 115 -8.18 -11.72 -7.54
C ALA A 115 -7.96 -10.26 -7.94
N GLU A 116 -6.87 -9.66 -7.48
CA GLU A 116 -6.47 -8.28 -7.79
C GLU A 116 -6.14 -8.14 -9.27
N LEU A 117 -5.38 -9.09 -9.84
CA LEU A 117 -5.08 -9.11 -11.29
C LEU A 117 -6.33 -9.19 -12.18
N ARG A 118 -7.46 -9.68 -11.66
CA ARG A 118 -8.72 -9.80 -12.41
C ARG A 118 -9.68 -8.65 -12.21
N ASP A 119 -9.60 -7.97 -11.07
CA ASP A 119 -10.48 -6.87 -10.73
C ASP A 119 -10.31 -5.71 -11.72
N GLY A 120 -9.06 -5.44 -12.13
CA GLY A 120 -8.74 -4.39 -13.10
C GLY A 120 -8.80 -2.97 -12.53
N ASP A 121 -9.17 -2.84 -11.25
CA ASP A 121 -9.19 -1.58 -10.52
C ASP A 121 -8.14 -1.50 -9.42
N THR A 122 -7.55 -2.63 -9.04
CA THR A 122 -6.55 -2.71 -7.97
C THR A 122 -5.21 -3.21 -8.53
N HIS A 123 -4.12 -2.49 -8.26
CA HIS A 123 -2.78 -2.97 -8.56
C HIS A 123 -2.40 -4.11 -7.62
N ALA A 124 -2.31 -5.33 -8.13
CA ALA A 124 -1.89 -6.52 -7.40
C ALA A 124 -0.53 -6.33 -6.72
N LEU A 125 0.38 -5.63 -7.40
CA LEU A 125 1.72 -5.38 -6.90
C LEU A 125 1.73 -4.37 -5.74
N ALA A 126 0.84 -3.39 -5.75
CA ALA A 126 0.68 -2.46 -4.61
C ALA A 126 0.19 -3.20 -3.36
N VAL A 127 -0.79 -4.11 -3.52
CA VAL A 127 -1.27 -4.97 -2.40
C VAL A 127 -0.15 -5.86 -1.87
N PHE A 128 0.61 -6.50 -2.76
CA PHE A 128 1.77 -7.29 -2.37
C PHE A 128 2.81 -6.48 -1.59
N GLN A 129 3.09 -5.24 -2.01
CA GLN A 129 4.03 -4.38 -1.30
C GLN A 129 3.54 -4.00 0.08
N ASP A 130 2.27 -3.61 0.23
CA ASP A 130 1.67 -3.33 1.55
C ASP A 130 1.75 -4.54 2.48
N GLU A 131 1.51 -5.75 1.97
CA GLU A 131 1.67 -6.98 2.75
C GLU A 131 3.14 -7.25 3.13
N VAL A 132 4.09 -7.00 2.23
CA VAL A 132 5.53 -7.12 2.48
C VAL A 132 6.01 -6.11 3.53
N GLU A 133 5.56 -4.87 3.45
CA GLU A 133 5.86 -3.81 4.41
C GLU A 133 5.28 -4.14 5.79
N THR A 134 4.01 -4.58 5.82
CA THR A 134 3.35 -5.03 7.05
C THR A 134 4.12 -6.19 7.69
N ALA A 135 4.47 -7.23 6.92
CA ALA A 135 5.24 -8.36 7.43
C ALA A 135 6.63 -7.94 7.91
N TYR A 136 7.29 -7.02 7.21
CA TYR A 136 8.57 -6.48 7.62
C TYR A 136 8.45 -5.73 8.95
N ASP A 137 7.46 -4.86 9.10
CA ASP A 137 7.26 -4.08 10.33
C ASP A 137 6.81 -4.92 11.52
N GLU A 138 6.00 -5.96 11.28
CA GLU A 138 5.48 -6.84 12.33
C GLU A 138 6.49 -7.89 12.78
N ASN A 139 7.29 -8.46 11.87
CA ASN A 139 8.14 -9.61 12.22
C ASN A 139 9.64 -9.27 12.34
N THR A 140 10.12 -8.16 11.77
CA THR A 140 11.56 -7.85 11.80
C THR A 140 12.03 -7.51 13.22
N GLY A 141 12.99 -8.29 13.71
CA GLY A 141 13.53 -8.15 15.06
C GLY A 141 12.68 -8.79 16.15
N ASP A 142 11.51 -9.32 15.80
CA ASP A 142 10.64 -10.05 16.71
C ASP A 142 11.04 -11.53 16.82
N GLU A 143 10.59 -12.15 17.89
CA GLU A 143 10.93 -13.53 18.23
C GLU A 143 9.85 -14.47 17.68
N LEU A 144 10.22 -15.21 16.63
CA LEU A 144 9.33 -16.13 15.92
C LEU A 144 9.49 -17.54 16.48
N VAL A 145 8.37 -18.23 16.67
CA VAL A 145 8.38 -19.67 16.99
C VAL A 145 8.67 -20.43 15.71
N ALA A 146 9.71 -21.27 15.72
CA ALA A 146 10.16 -21.94 14.51
C ALA A 146 9.77 -23.43 14.49
N GLU A 147 9.35 -23.93 13.33
CA GLU A 147 8.88 -25.31 13.14
C GLU A 147 9.94 -26.22 12.49
N GLY A 148 11.21 -25.94 12.81
CA GLY A 148 12.35 -26.79 12.50
C GLY A 148 12.83 -26.74 11.05
N THR A 149 12.19 -25.95 10.19
CA THR A 149 12.65 -25.74 8.81
C THR A 149 12.55 -24.27 8.43
N LEU A 150 13.69 -23.69 8.06
CA LEU A 150 13.75 -22.36 7.48
C LEU A 150 13.61 -22.45 5.96
N HIS A 151 12.71 -21.67 5.39
CA HIS A 151 12.51 -21.49 3.96
C HIS A 151 12.87 -20.05 3.60
N ALA A 152 13.73 -19.87 2.60
CA ALA A 152 14.07 -18.57 2.06
C ALA A 152 13.82 -18.57 0.56
N ARG A 153 13.13 -17.56 0.03
CA ARG A 153 12.90 -17.43 -1.41
C ARG A 153 13.09 -15.99 -1.86
N LYS A 154 13.86 -15.81 -2.92
CA LYS A 154 13.88 -14.58 -3.69
C LYS A 154 12.71 -14.60 -4.67
N VAL A 155 11.74 -13.72 -4.44
CA VAL A 155 10.59 -13.49 -5.29
C VAL A 155 10.94 -12.33 -6.22
N THR A 156 10.68 -12.52 -7.52
CA THR A 156 10.81 -11.47 -8.52
C THR A 156 9.48 -11.35 -9.24
N VAL A 157 8.95 -10.13 -9.32
CA VAL A 157 7.67 -9.82 -9.95
C VAL A 157 7.89 -8.80 -11.06
N ASP A 158 7.39 -9.11 -12.25
CA ASP A 158 7.47 -8.22 -13.40
C ASP A 158 6.66 -6.94 -13.12
N SER A 159 7.25 -5.78 -13.38
CA SER A 159 6.64 -4.49 -13.06
C SER A 159 5.47 -4.09 -13.98
N GLY A 160 5.31 -4.76 -15.13
CA GLY A 160 4.17 -4.56 -16.02
C GLY A 160 3.11 -5.66 -15.90
N ILE A 161 3.21 -6.54 -14.89
CA ILE A 161 2.26 -7.65 -14.73
C ILE A 161 0.83 -7.16 -14.41
N ASP A 162 0.72 -5.98 -13.82
CA ASP A 162 -0.53 -5.36 -13.37
C ASP A 162 -0.71 -3.93 -13.92
N ASP A 163 -0.23 -3.68 -15.14
CA ASP A 163 -0.53 -2.45 -15.90
C ASP A 163 -2.06 -2.34 -16.10
N LEU A 164 -2.67 -1.33 -15.47
CA LEU A 164 -4.10 -1.08 -15.57
C LEU A 164 -4.42 -0.20 -16.78
N GLU A 165 -5.57 -0.43 -17.39
CA GLU A 165 -6.07 0.44 -18.46
C GLU A 165 -6.34 1.85 -17.89
N PRO A 166 -5.99 2.92 -18.63
CA PRO A 166 -6.22 4.27 -18.16
C PRO A 166 -7.73 4.54 -17.99
N LEU A 167 -8.08 5.29 -16.95
CA LEU A 167 -9.46 5.75 -16.78
C LEU A 167 -9.75 6.85 -17.79
N THR A 168 -10.97 6.83 -18.34
CA THR A 168 -11.42 7.88 -19.28
C THR A 168 -12.44 8.78 -18.59
N GLU A 169 -12.27 10.09 -18.70
CA GLU A 169 -13.28 11.09 -18.32
C GLU A 169 -13.65 11.95 -19.52
N ALA A 170 -14.94 12.03 -19.82
CA ALA A 170 -15.52 12.94 -20.79
C ALA A 170 -16.36 14.01 -20.07
N THR A 171 -16.18 15.26 -20.47
CA THR A 171 -16.98 16.38 -20.00
C THR A 171 -17.50 17.17 -21.19
N THR A 172 -18.81 17.40 -21.22
CA THR A 172 -19.46 18.23 -22.22
C THR A 172 -20.14 19.39 -21.51
N VAL A 173 -19.74 20.62 -21.83
CA VAL A 173 -20.39 21.84 -21.32
C VAL A 173 -21.19 22.48 -22.44
N GLU A 174 -22.49 22.67 -22.21
CA GLU A 174 -23.42 23.24 -23.18
C GLU A 174 -24.19 24.41 -22.57
N VAL A 175 -24.44 25.42 -23.38
CA VAL A 175 -25.41 26.47 -23.08
C VAL A 175 -26.73 26.12 -23.73
N THR A 176 -27.78 25.96 -22.93
CA THR A 176 -29.13 25.73 -23.47
C THR A 176 -29.90 27.06 -23.54
N GLU A 177 -30.32 27.46 -24.75
CA GLU A 177 -31.31 28.51 -25.00
C GLU A 177 -32.72 28.04 -24.54
N THR A 178 -33.75 28.82 -24.20
CA THR A 178 -34.18 30.17 -24.59
C THR A 178 -35.35 30.60 -23.67
N ASP A 179 -35.57 31.90 -23.49
CA ASP A 179 -36.93 32.42 -23.38
C ASP A 179 -36.92 33.94 -23.57
N THR A 180 -37.83 34.43 -24.41
CA THR A 180 -37.98 35.85 -24.69
C THR A 180 -38.55 36.58 -23.48
N LEU A 181 -37.90 37.65 -23.02
CA LEU A 181 -38.48 38.50 -21.99
C LEU A 181 -39.78 39.15 -22.52
N PRO A 182 -40.91 39.09 -21.78
CA PRO A 182 -42.17 39.67 -22.25
C PRO A 182 -42.06 41.20 -22.36
N GLY A 183 -42.13 41.72 -23.59
CA GLY A 183 -42.26 43.16 -23.85
C GLY A 183 -41.10 43.84 -24.60
N GLU A 184 -40.06 43.11 -25.02
CA GLU A 184 -38.96 43.67 -25.82
C GLU A 184 -38.91 43.06 -27.24
N ASP A 185 -39.30 43.85 -28.25
CA ASP A 185 -39.22 43.50 -29.69
C ASP A 185 -37.77 43.38 -30.24
N ARG A 186 -36.76 43.33 -29.37
CA ARG A 186 -35.35 43.18 -29.72
C ARG A 186 -34.81 41.93 -29.06
N ILE A 187 -34.99 40.82 -29.76
CA ILE A 187 -34.45 39.50 -29.42
C ILE A 187 -32.91 39.65 -29.32
N ARG A 188 -32.41 39.68 -28.09
CA ARG A 188 -31.05 39.21 -27.81
C ARG A 188 -31.25 37.82 -27.25
N GLU A 189 -30.66 36.84 -27.90
CA GLU A 189 -30.48 35.50 -27.35
C GLU A 189 -29.69 35.71 -26.04
N ASN A 190 -30.15 35.13 -24.93
CA ASN A 190 -29.50 35.30 -23.64
C ASN A 190 -29.37 33.95 -22.95
N ILE A 191 -28.31 33.80 -22.16
CA ILE A 191 -27.97 32.56 -21.49
C ILE A 191 -28.83 32.43 -20.22
N ARG A 192 -29.58 31.32 -20.12
CA ARG A 192 -30.42 31.00 -18.95
C ARG A 192 -29.91 29.85 -18.13
N GLU A 193 -29.29 28.88 -18.78
CA GLU A 193 -28.78 27.69 -18.15
C GLU A 193 -27.49 27.27 -18.83
N VAL A 194 -26.53 26.89 -18.00
CA VAL A 194 -25.31 26.21 -18.45
C VAL A 194 -25.32 24.85 -17.80
N GLU A 195 -25.11 23.83 -18.62
CA GLU A 195 -25.15 22.44 -18.22
C GLU A 195 -23.78 21.79 -18.45
N LEU A 196 -23.25 21.13 -17.42
CA LEU A 196 -22.09 20.26 -17.51
C LEU A 196 -22.57 18.81 -17.43
N ARG A 197 -22.31 18.03 -18.47
CA ARG A 197 -22.46 16.57 -18.47
C ARG A 197 -21.10 15.93 -18.22
N TYR A 198 -21.08 14.96 -17.32
CA TYR A 198 -19.90 14.19 -16.97
C TYR A 198 -20.17 12.71 -17.20
N ASP A 199 -19.19 12.02 -17.79
CA ASP A 199 -19.16 10.57 -17.97
C ASP A 199 -17.71 10.13 -17.75
N GLY A 200 -17.46 9.37 -16.69
CA GLY A 200 -16.11 9.03 -16.26
C GLY A 200 -16.08 8.17 -14.99
N VAL A 201 -15.24 8.56 -14.04
CA VAL A 201 -14.92 7.76 -12.85
C VAL A 201 -16.00 7.88 -11.77
N GLU A 202 -16.40 6.75 -11.21
CA GLU A 202 -17.34 6.68 -10.10
C GLU A 202 -16.79 7.41 -8.86
N GLY A 203 -17.66 8.16 -8.17
CA GLY A 203 -17.29 8.92 -6.98
C GLY A 203 -16.58 10.25 -7.24
N ARG A 204 -16.27 10.61 -8.50
CA ARG A 204 -15.63 11.88 -8.84
C ARG A 204 -16.47 13.07 -8.33
N ALA A 205 -15.82 13.98 -7.60
CA ALA A 205 -16.44 15.21 -7.15
C ALA A 205 -16.02 16.38 -8.03
N ILE A 206 -17.01 17.15 -8.51
CA ILE A 206 -16.80 18.30 -9.38
C ILE A 206 -17.50 19.51 -8.79
N ARG A 207 -16.76 20.63 -8.66
CA ARG A 207 -17.34 21.96 -8.49
C ARG A 207 -17.42 22.63 -9.85
N PHE A 208 -18.63 22.86 -10.32
CA PHE A 208 -18.90 23.62 -11.53
C PHE A 208 -19.28 25.06 -11.17
N SER A 209 -18.62 26.04 -11.78
CA SER A 209 -18.88 27.47 -11.56
C SER A 209 -19.05 28.18 -12.89
N VAL A 210 -19.97 29.14 -12.92
CA VAL A 210 -20.25 29.98 -14.09
C VAL A 210 -20.32 31.43 -13.65
N GLU A 211 -19.62 32.30 -14.36
CA GLU A 211 -19.58 33.73 -14.09
C GLU A 211 -19.79 34.55 -15.38
N GLY A 212 -20.25 35.78 -15.22
CA GLY A 212 -20.48 36.67 -16.35
C GLY A 212 -21.27 37.91 -15.96
N ASP A 213 -21.75 38.63 -16.98
CA ASP A 213 -22.58 39.83 -16.83
C ASP A 213 -24.05 39.53 -17.13
N TYR A 214 -24.97 40.19 -16.45
CA TYR A 214 -26.39 40.19 -16.84
C TYR A 214 -26.64 41.09 -18.06
N ALA A 215 -27.62 40.74 -18.91
CA ALA A 215 -27.98 41.52 -20.11
C ALA A 215 -28.40 42.99 -19.84
N GLY A 216 -28.80 43.32 -18.61
CA GLY A 216 -29.12 44.68 -18.20
C GLY A 216 -27.95 45.41 -17.52
N SER A 217 -27.56 44.93 -16.34
CA SER A 217 -26.43 45.48 -15.55
C SER A 217 -26.05 44.59 -14.37
N GLY A 218 -24.75 44.51 -14.06
CA GLY A 218 -24.21 43.77 -12.92
C GLY A 218 -23.64 42.41 -13.33
N SER A 219 -22.72 41.89 -12.51
CA SER A 219 -22.11 40.58 -12.71
C SER A 219 -22.76 39.51 -11.82
N PHE A 220 -22.55 38.25 -12.16
CA PHE A 220 -22.91 37.10 -11.35
C PHE A 220 -21.77 36.09 -11.33
N GLU A 221 -21.79 35.27 -10.29
CA GLU A 221 -20.94 34.10 -10.11
C GLU A 221 -21.82 33.10 -9.37
N GLU A 222 -22.05 31.95 -9.97
CA GLU A 222 -22.86 30.87 -9.40
C GLU A 222 -22.05 29.57 -9.49
N SER A 223 -22.12 28.75 -8.44
CA SER A 223 -21.39 27.49 -8.40
C SER A 223 -22.22 26.38 -7.77
N ARG A 224 -21.89 25.14 -8.14
CA ARG A 224 -22.54 23.93 -7.67
C ARG A 224 -21.55 22.79 -7.58
N ASP A 225 -21.56 22.13 -6.44
CA ASP A 225 -20.79 20.91 -6.18
C ASP A 225 -21.68 19.68 -6.41
N GLU A 226 -21.16 18.66 -7.10
CA GLU A 226 -21.83 17.37 -7.30
C GLU A 226 -20.79 16.23 -7.19
N THR A 227 -21.24 15.07 -6.71
CA THR A 227 -20.43 13.84 -6.65
C THR A 227 -21.09 12.76 -7.47
N PHE A 228 -20.44 12.33 -8.56
CA PHE A 228 -20.98 11.38 -9.52
C PHE A 228 -20.79 9.94 -9.04
N ARG A 229 -21.67 9.48 -8.14
CA ARG A 229 -21.58 8.15 -7.53
C ARG A 229 -21.57 7.00 -8.54
N ASP A 230 -22.30 7.15 -9.64
CA ASP A 230 -22.43 6.14 -10.70
C ASP A 230 -21.53 6.48 -11.92
N GLY A 231 -20.53 7.36 -11.75
CA GLY A 231 -19.54 7.73 -12.78
C GLY A 231 -20.06 8.66 -13.87
N SER A 232 -21.37 8.92 -13.91
CA SER A 232 -21.98 9.81 -14.89
C SER A 232 -23.07 10.68 -14.30
N GLY A 233 -23.35 11.82 -14.92
CA GLY A 233 -24.44 12.69 -14.53
C GLY A 233 -24.38 14.08 -15.11
N THR A 234 -25.13 14.99 -14.49
CA THR A 234 -25.29 16.36 -15.00
C THR A 234 -25.38 17.39 -13.88
N ILE A 235 -24.65 18.50 -14.03
CA ILE A 235 -24.74 19.69 -13.17
C ILE A 235 -25.31 20.83 -14.01
N SER A 236 -26.48 21.33 -13.64
CA SER A 236 -27.10 22.48 -14.30
C SER A 236 -27.10 23.70 -13.36
N ILE A 237 -26.65 24.84 -13.88
CA ILE A 237 -26.68 26.14 -13.21
C ILE A 237 -27.68 27.05 -13.94
N GLU A 238 -28.81 27.30 -13.30
CA GLU A 238 -29.80 28.28 -13.78
C GLU A 238 -29.37 29.70 -13.42
N ILE A 239 -29.15 30.54 -14.42
CA ILE A 239 -28.77 31.95 -14.23
C ILE A 239 -30.04 32.79 -14.07
N ARG A 240 -30.31 33.24 -12.84
CA ARG A 240 -31.46 34.11 -12.54
C ARG A 240 -31.05 35.26 -11.62
N SER A 241 -31.17 36.49 -12.14
CA SER A 241 -31.08 37.67 -11.27
C SER A 241 -32.24 37.69 -10.25
N SER A 242 -31.91 37.63 -8.96
CA SER A 242 -32.86 37.65 -7.84
C SER A 242 -33.77 38.88 -7.80
N ASN A 243 -33.38 39.99 -8.46
CA ASN A 243 -34.11 41.26 -8.42
C ASN A 243 -34.78 41.64 -9.75
N LEU A 244 -34.27 41.15 -10.88
CA LEU A 244 -34.69 41.63 -12.21
C LEU A 244 -35.11 40.52 -13.18
N HIS A 245 -34.96 39.23 -12.81
CA HIS A 245 -35.18 38.08 -13.71
C HIS A 245 -34.46 38.24 -15.07
N GLN A 246 -33.32 38.94 -15.05
CA GLN A 246 -32.52 39.16 -16.25
C GLN A 246 -31.64 37.93 -16.51
N PRO A 247 -31.59 37.45 -17.76
CA PRO A 247 -30.67 36.40 -18.17
C PRO A 247 -29.24 36.95 -18.31
N ALA A 248 -28.26 36.06 -18.48
CA ALA A 248 -26.88 36.45 -18.73
C ALA A 248 -26.69 36.99 -20.15
N ALA A 249 -25.86 38.04 -20.24
CA ALA A 249 -25.29 38.48 -21.50
C ALA A 249 -24.24 37.47 -21.96
N GLU A 250 -24.14 37.25 -23.26
CA GLU A 250 -23.04 36.50 -23.83
C GLU A 250 -21.76 37.35 -23.92
N PRO A 251 -20.57 36.72 -23.78
CA PRO A 251 -20.34 35.34 -23.35
C PRO A 251 -20.36 35.19 -21.82
N VAL A 252 -20.55 33.96 -21.33
CA VAL A 252 -20.23 33.58 -19.94
C VAL A 252 -18.91 32.85 -19.87
N GLU A 253 -18.29 32.86 -18.70
CA GLU A 253 -17.09 32.10 -18.37
C GLU A 253 -17.49 30.92 -17.48
N TYR A 254 -16.80 29.80 -17.60
CA TYR A 254 -17.04 28.65 -16.73
C TYR A 254 -15.72 28.06 -16.21
N SER A 255 -15.81 27.45 -15.03
CA SER A 255 -14.78 26.58 -14.47
C SER A 255 -15.38 25.28 -13.95
N ALA A 256 -14.69 24.16 -14.15
CA ALA A 256 -15.01 22.87 -13.54
C ALA A 256 -13.78 22.36 -12.80
N GLU A 257 -13.84 22.33 -11.47
CA GLU A 257 -12.78 21.85 -10.59
C GLU A 257 -13.09 20.41 -10.18
N PHE A 258 -12.21 19.49 -10.57
CA PHE A 258 -12.27 18.07 -10.26
C PHE A 258 -11.41 17.84 -9.02
N ALA A 259 -12.03 17.34 -7.95
CA ALA A 259 -11.31 16.98 -6.73
C ALA A 259 -10.49 15.71 -6.95
N GLY A 260 -9.25 15.71 -6.47
CA GLY A 260 -8.37 14.56 -6.46
C GLY A 260 -8.43 13.81 -5.13
N ASP A 261 -7.88 12.61 -5.16
CA ASP A 261 -7.70 11.69 -4.04
C ASP A 261 -6.43 10.86 -4.30
N ASP A 262 -6.25 9.76 -3.57
CA ASP A 262 -5.05 8.92 -3.68
C ASP A 262 -4.91 8.27 -5.07
N GLU A 263 -6.01 8.09 -5.82
CA GLU A 263 -6.00 7.47 -7.16
C GLU A 263 -6.26 8.47 -8.30
N LEU A 264 -6.90 9.61 -8.01
CA LEU A 264 -7.31 10.57 -9.04
C LEU A 264 -6.63 11.94 -8.89
N PRO A 265 -6.09 12.52 -9.98
CA PRO A 265 -5.47 13.83 -9.91
C PRO A 265 -6.52 14.96 -9.78
N GLU A 266 -6.17 16.00 -9.02
CA GLU A 266 -6.88 17.29 -9.04
C GLU A 266 -6.74 17.95 -10.42
N ARG A 267 -7.82 18.52 -10.94
CA ARG A 267 -7.81 19.22 -12.24
C ARG A 267 -8.78 20.39 -12.28
N THR A 268 -8.47 21.41 -13.07
CA THR A 268 -9.42 22.47 -13.40
C THR A 268 -9.56 22.63 -14.91
N LEU A 269 -10.80 22.58 -15.41
CA LEU A 269 -11.16 23.02 -16.75
C LEU A 269 -11.69 24.45 -16.67
N THR A 270 -11.28 25.31 -17.59
CA THR A 270 -11.83 26.66 -17.71
C THR A 270 -12.10 27.03 -19.17
N SER A 271 -13.08 27.92 -19.37
CA SER A 271 -13.27 28.64 -20.62
C SER A 271 -13.64 30.09 -20.33
N SER A 272 -13.06 31.01 -21.10
CA SER A 272 -13.31 32.45 -20.98
C SER A 272 -14.31 32.97 -22.02
N SER A 273 -14.92 32.09 -22.81
CA SER A 273 -15.99 32.47 -23.73
C SER A 273 -16.87 31.28 -24.08
N LEU A 274 -18.05 31.21 -23.49
CA LEU A 274 -19.11 30.28 -23.85
C LEU A 274 -20.35 31.09 -24.29
N GLY A 275 -20.68 30.99 -25.57
CA GLY A 275 -21.88 31.57 -26.18
C GLY A 275 -23.04 30.58 -26.26
N ILE A 276 -24.15 31.06 -26.78
CA ILE A 276 -25.33 30.27 -27.13
C ILE A 276 -24.98 29.36 -28.29
N ASP A 277 -25.47 28.12 -28.25
CA ASP A 277 -25.14 27.03 -29.17
C ASP A 277 -23.67 26.56 -29.12
N ASP A 278 -22.83 27.10 -28.25
CA ASP A 278 -21.49 26.56 -28.03
C ASP A 278 -21.55 25.27 -27.21
N VAL A 279 -20.82 24.27 -27.69
CA VAL A 279 -20.62 22.97 -27.03
C VAL A 279 -19.12 22.79 -26.84
N HIS A 280 -18.70 22.63 -25.60
CA HIS A 280 -17.29 22.40 -25.25
C HIS A 280 -17.10 20.98 -24.75
N GLU A 281 -16.52 20.13 -25.59
CA GLU A 281 -16.19 18.74 -25.28
C GLU A 281 -14.72 18.62 -24.85
N ARG A 282 -14.49 17.87 -23.78
CA ARG A 282 -13.17 17.58 -23.23
C ARG A 282 -13.10 16.13 -22.80
N ASP A 283 -12.25 15.36 -23.46
CA ASP A 283 -11.83 14.03 -23.03
C ASP A 283 -10.53 14.11 -22.22
N ASN A 284 -10.36 13.18 -21.30
CA ASN A 284 -9.18 13.03 -20.47
C ASN A 284 -8.90 11.55 -20.25
N GLU A 285 -7.64 11.16 -20.38
CA GLU A 285 -7.16 9.86 -19.96
C GLU A 285 -6.35 10.05 -18.67
N ILE A 286 -6.65 9.27 -17.65
CA ILE A 286 -5.93 9.25 -16.37
C ILE A 286 -5.13 7.96 -16.34
N GLU A 287 -3.82 8.07 -16.39
CA GLU A 287 -2.91 6.94 -16.21
C GLU A 287 -3.04 6.42 -14.78
N ARG A 288 -3.16 5.09 -14.63
CA ARG A 288 -3.20 4.40 -13.35
C ARG A 288 -1.84 3.73 -13.15
N GLU A 289 -0.88 4.51 -12.63
CA GLU A 289 0.42 3.99 -12.25
C GLU A 289 0.37 3.58 -10.78
N ALA A 290 0.89 2.40 -10.45
CA ALA A 290 1.09 2.03 -9.06
C ALA A 290 2.18 2.92 -8.44
N ASP A 291 1.87 3.53 -7.30
CA ASP A 291 2.86 4.21 -6.48
C ASP A 291 3.69 3.16 -5.74
N PHE A 292 5.00 3.23 -5.95
CA PHE A 292 5.93 2.23 -5.43
C PHE A 292 6.90 2.88 -4.45
N ASP A 293 6.96 2.36 -3.22
CA ASP A 293 7.97 2.80 -2.26
C ASP A 293 9.33 2.20 -2.63
N ARG A 294 10.04 2.91 -3.50
CA ARG A 294 11.41 2.56 -3.93
C ARG A 294 12.45 2.77 -2.83
N ASP A 295 12.08 3.43 -1.72
CA ASP A 295 12.96 3.68 -0.59
C ASP A 295 12.82 2.61 0.51
N HIS A 296 11.85 1.68 0.39
CA HIS A 296 11.68 0.60 1.35
C HIS A 296 12.92 -0.32 1.39
N PRO A 297 13.53 -0.56 2.57
CA PRO A 297 14.84 -1.20 2.66
C PRO A 297 14.89 -2.66 2.22
N ALA A 298 13.74 -3.34 2.18
CA ALA A 298 13.62 -4.75 1.80
C ALA A 298 13.15 -4.98 0.36
N ILE A 299 12.69 -3.93 -0.33
CA ILE A 299 12.17 -4.02 -1.70
C ILE A 299 13.25 -3.47 -2.64
N GLY A 300 13.63 -4.28 -3.62
CA GLY A 300 14.61 -3.95 -4.65
C GLY A 300 13.98 -3.84 -6.03
N LEU A 301 14.76 -3.26 -6.95
CA LEU A 301 14.53 -3.35 -8.38
C LEU A 301 15.75 -4.03 -9.01
N ASP A 302 15.51 -5.04 -9.85
CA ASP A 302 16.56 -5.65 -10.65
C ASP A 302 16.94 -4.77 -11.87
N ASP A 303 17.97 -5.18 -12.60
CA ASP A 303 18.43 -4.45 -13.80
C ASP A 303 17.37 -4.37 -14.92
N GLY A 304 16.35 -5.22 -14.87
CA GLY A 304 15.19 -5.22 -15.77
C GLY A 304 14.06 -4.30 -15.32
N GLY A 305 14.14 -3.72 -14.12
CA GLY A 305 13.07 -2.95 -13.51
C GLY A 305 11.98 -3.82 -12.90
N ASN A 306 12.24 -5.11 -12.66
CA ASN A 306 11.33 -5.98 -11.93
C ASN A 306 11.53 -5.81 -10.43
N TYR A 307 10.46 -5.98 -9.67
CA TYR A 307 10.51 -5.95 -8.22
C TYR A 307 11.16 -7.23 -7.70
N ASP A 308 12.09 -7.10 -6.75
CA ASP A 308 12.66 -8.25 -6.06
C ASP A 308 12.66 -8.08 -4.54
N VAL A 309 12.28 -9.14 -3.84
CA VAL A 309 12.29 -9.23 -2.38
C VAL A 309 12.69 -10.63 -1.95
N THR A 310 13.41 -10.76 -0.84
CA THR A 310 13.68 -12.07 -0.24
C THR A 310 12.77 -12.27 0.96
N LEU A 311 11.90 -13.28 0.86
CA LEU A 311 11.00 -13.72 1.91
C LEU A 311 11.63 -14.87 2.70
N VAL A 312 11.40 -14.90 4.01
CA VAL A 312 11.87 -15.95 4.92
C VAL A 312 10.75 -16.40 5.83
N ALA A 313 10.49 -17.71 5.86
CA ALA A 313 9.59 -18.36 6.80
C ALA A 313 10.38 -19.36 7.67
N VAL A 314 10.03 -19.48 8.94
CA VAL A 314 10.73 -20.31 9.95
C VAL A 314 9.79 -21.16 10.79
#